data_AF-A0A7F8Q9X0-F1
#
_entry.id   AF-A0A7F8Q9X0-F1
#
_cell.length_a   1.000
_cell.length_b   1.000
_cell.length_c   1.000
_cell.angle_alpha   90.00
_cell.angle_beta   90.00
_cell.angle_gamma   90.00
#
_symmetry.space_group_name_H-M   'P 1'
#
loop_
_entity.id
_entity.type
_entity.pdbx_description
1 polymer ?
#
loop_
_entity_poly.entity_id
_entity_poly.type
_entity_poly.pdbx_seq_one_letter_code
_entity_poly.pdbx_strand_id
1 'polypeptide(L)'
;LLKAIIGPVLVEELVPRAVHRGPGLIGVFNFQALSNVPPLRNYFLEEDNYKNIKRPPGDIMFLLVQRFGELMRKLWNPRNFKAHVSPHEMLQAVVLCSKKTFQITKQGDGVDFLSWFLNALHSALGGTKKKKKTIVTDVFQGSMRIFTKKLPHPDLPAEEKEQLLHNDEYQETMVESTFMYLTLDLPTAPLYKDEKEQLIIPQVPLFNILAKFNGITEKVSHLHSCPADASFSLDFFSFFLYVEVAT
;
A
#
# COMPACT_ATOMS: atom_id res chain seq x y z
N LEU A 1 9.27 11.44 -3.52
CA LEU A 1 8.55 10.21 -3.11
C LEU A 1 8.56 9.21 -4.26
N LEU A 2 9.48 8.24 -4.21
CA LEU A 2 9.49 7.11 -5.12
C LEU A 2 8.36 6.16 -4.67
N LYS A 3 7.40 5.88 -5.56
CA LYS A 3 6.33 4.91 -5.34
C LYS A 3 6.51 3.82 -6.39
N ALA A 4 6.80 2.59 -5.98
CA ALA A 4 7.14 1.51 -6.88
C ALA A 4 6.32 0.25 -6.56
N ILE A 5 5.82 -0.39 -7.62
CA ILE A 5 5.34 -1.77 -7.55
C ILE A 5 6.50 -2.65 -7.99
N ILE A 6 6.98 -3.50 -7.08
CA ILE A 6 8.02 -4.48 -7.34
C ILE A 6 7.34 -5.81 -7.69
N GLY A 7 7.58 -6.33 -8.88
CA GLY A 7 7.06 -7.61 -9.36
C GLY A 7 7.96 -8.17 -10.47
N PRO A 8 7.79 -9.43 -10.88
CA PRO A 8 8.57 -10.01 -11.96
C PRO A 8 8.41 -9.17 -13.24
N VAL A 9 9.51 -8.57 -13.69
CA VAL A 9 9.58 -7.82 -14.93
C VAL A 9 9.54 -8.84 -16.07
N LEU A 10 8.33 -9.14 -16.56
CA LEU A 10 8.17 -9.67 -17.91
C LEU A 10 8.42 -8.51 -18.87
N VAL A 11 9.62 -8.52 -19.44
CA VAL A 11 10.04 -7.64 -20.54
C VAL A 11 9.16 -7.95 -21.76
N GLU A 12 8.68 -6.89 -22.42
CA GLU A 12 7.72 -6.84 -23.53
C GLU A 12 6.22 -6.96 -23.18
N GLU A 13 5.60 -5.87 -22.71
CA GLU A 13 4.15 -5.68 -22.93
C GLU A 13 3.80 -4.19 -23.07
N LEU A 14 2.96 -3.90 -24.07
CA LEU A 14 2.31 -2.63 -24.42
C LEU A 14 2.29 -1.57 -23.29
N VAL A 15 3.06 -0.49 -23.44
CA VAL A 15 3.02 0.63 -22.49
C VAL A 15 1.63 1.27 -22.49
N PRO A 16 0.94 1.37 -21.33
CA PRO A 16 -0.37 1.99 -21.29
C PRO A 16 -0.28 3.48 -21.65
N ARG A 17 -1.31 3.97 -22.35
CA ARG A 17 -1.37 5.36 -22.76
C ARG A 17 -1.43 6.29 -21.54
N ALA A 18 -0.77 7.44 -21.63
CA ALA A 18 -0.71 8.40 -20.53
C ALA A 18 -2.11 8.96 -20.20
N VAL A 19 -2.46 8.92 -18.92
CA VAL A 19 -3.61 9.65 -18.40
C VAL A 19 -3.27 11.15 -18.36
N HIS A 20 -4.20 12.01 -18.77
CA HIS A 20 -3.95 13.45 -18.82
C HIS A 20 -3.56 14.01 -17.43
N ARG A 21 -2.40 14.66 -17.36
CA ARG A 21 -1.84 15.25 -16.14
C ARG A 21 -2.27 16.71 -16.03
N GLY A 22 -3.46 16.95 -15.49
CA GLY A 22 -3.81 18.28 -14.96
C GLY A 22 -3.12 18.51 -13.60
N PRO A 23 -2.77 19.75 -13.24
CA PRO A 23 -2.26 20.05 -11.91
C PRO A 23 -3.30 19.65 -10.84
N GLY A 24 -2.95 18.75 -9.92
CA GLY A 24 -3.76 18.40 -8.74
C GLY A 24 -4.39 16.99 -8.68
N LEU A 25 -4.20 16.11 -9.67
CA LEU A 25 -4.91 14.83 -9.76
C LEU A 25 -4.17 13.63 -9.13
N ILE A 26 -4.37 13.38 -7.83
CA ILE A 26 -3.69 12.32 -7.05
C ILE A 26 -4.04 10.89 -7.44
N GLY A 27 -5.21 10.67 -8.02
CA GLY A 27 -5.63 9.33 -8.42
C GLY A 27 -4.87 8.80 -9.65
N VAL A 28 -4.34 9.69 -10.48
CA VAL A 28 -3.85 9.33 -11.82
C VAL A 28 -2.63 8.40 -11.77
N PHE A 29 -1.66 8.72 -10.91
CA PHE A 29 -0.47 7.89 -10.76
C PHE A 29 -0.81 6.51 -10.19
N ASN A 30 -1.67 6.46 -9.18
CA ASN A 30 -2.10 5.21 -8.56
C ASN A 30 -2.89 4.33 -9.54
N PHE A 31 -3.76 4.91 -10.38
CA PHE A 31 -4.45 4.15 -11.42
C PHE A 31 -3.51 3.61 -12.49
N GLN A 32 -2.50 4.39 -12.90
CA GLN A 32 -1.48 3.92 -13.84
C GLN A 32 -0.60 2.83 -13.23
N ALA A 33 -0.26 2.93 -11.94
CA ALA A 33 0.49 1.89 -11.24
C ALA A 33 -0.32 0.58 -11.22
N LEU A 34 -1.60 0.64 -10.81
CA LEU A 34 -2.47 -0.54 -10.77
C LEU A 34 -2.78 -1.10 -12.17
N SER A 35 -2.88 -0.26 -13.20
CA SER A 35 -3.15 -0.72 -14.57
C SER A 35 -2.04 -1.58 -15.15
N ASN A 36 -0.81 -1.43 -14.64
CA ASN A 36 0.36 -2.17 -15.07
C ASN A 36 0.54 -3.50 -14.34
N VAL A 37 -0.33 -3.83 -13.39
CA VAL A 37 -0.29 -5.12 -12.68
C VAL A 37 -1.10 -6.14 -13.48
N PRO A 38 -0.47 -7.09 -14.20
CA PRO A 38 -1.16 -7.91 -15.20
C PRO A 38 -2.34 -8.73 -14.65
N PRO A 39 -2.25 -9.42 -13.48
CA PRO A 39 -3.40 -10.18 -12.98
C PRO A 39 -4.59 -9.28 -12.62
N LEU A 40 -4.33 -8.11 -12.02
CA LEU A 40 -5.38 -7.13 -11.72
C LEU A 40 -5.96 -6.55 -13.01
N ARG A 41 -5.10 -6.12 -13.94
CA ARG A 41 -5.50 -5.60 -15.25
C ARG A 41 -6.41 -6.57 -15.97
N ASN A 42 -5.96 -7.81 -16.16
CA ASN A 42 -6.68 -8.84 -16.90
C ASN A 42 -8.04 -9.14 -16.28
N TYR A 43 -8.13 -9.13 -14.94
CA TYR A 43 -9.40 -9.27 -14.24
C TYR A 43 -10.39 -8.15 -14.59
N PHE A 44 -9.92 -6.90 -14.66
CA PHE A 44 -10.76 -5.73 -14.92
C PHE A 44 -11.00 -5.44 -16.42
N LEU A 45 -10.26 -6.07 -17.33
CA LEU A 45 -10.54 -6.01 -18.77
C LEU A 45 -11.79 -6.81 -19.14
N GLU A 46 -12.02 -7.93 -18.48
CA GLU A 46 -13.20 -8.78 -18.70
C GLU A 46 -14.29 -8.46 -17.67
N GLU A 47 -15.37 -7.80 -18.13
CA GLU A 47 -16.48 -7.39 -17.26
C GLU A 47 -17.21 -8.58 -16.62
N ASP A 48 -17.18 -9.74 -17.29
CA ASP A 48 -17.79 -10.99 -16.85
C ASP A 48 -17.24 -11.49 -15.51
N ASN A 49 -16.00 -11.12 -15.18
CA ASN A 49 -15.36 -11.49 -13.92
C ASN A 49 -16.05 -10.88 -12.70
N TYR A 50 -16.66 -9.70 -12.84
CA TYR A 50 -17.23 -8.97 -11.70
C TYR A 50 -18.70 -8.57 -11.87
N LYS A 51 -19.27 -8.59 -13.08
CA LYS A 51 -20.67 -8.17 -13.33
C LYS A 51 -21.71 -8.99 -12.54
N ASN A 52 -21.45 -10.27 -12.31
CA ASN A 52 -22.39 -11.21 -11.69
C ASN A 52 -22.26 -11.29 -10.15
N ILE A 53 -21.40 -10.45 -9.55
CA ILE A 53 -21.22 -10.43 -8.09
C ILE A 53 -22.52 -9.92 -7.45
N LYS A 54 -23.15 -10.74 -6.60
CA LYS A 54 -24.37 -10.34 -5.85
C LYS A 54 -24.06 -9.17 -4.91
N ARG A 55 -24.87 -8.12 -4.98
CA ARG A 55 -24.70 -6.89 -4.19
C ARG A 55 -25.92 -6.64 -3.31
N PRO A 56 -25.76 -6.03 -2.12
CA PRO A 56 -26.91 -5.53 -1.38
C PRO A 56 -27.53 -4.32 -2.11
N PRO A 57 -28.85 -4.11 -1.99
CA PRO A 57 -29.49 -2.93 -2.56
C PRO A 57 -28.90 -1.65 -1.95
N GLY A 58 -28.59 -0.66 -2.79
CA GLY A 58 -28.00 0.61 -2.36
C GLY A 58 -26.46 0.62 -2.21
N ASP A 59 -25.76 -0.44 -2.64
CA ASP A 59 -24.29 -0.49 -2.56
C ASP A 59 -23.61 0.44 -3.59
N ILE A 60 -23.29 1.65 -3.14
CA ILE A 60 -22.55 2.63 -3.94
C ILE A 60 -21.10 2.20 -4.24
N MET A 61 -20.50 1.32 -3.43
CA MET A 61 -19.08 0.95 -3.56
C MET A 61 -18.82 0.13 -4.81
N PHE A 62 -19.85 -0.53 -5.37
CA PHE A 62 -19.68 -1.25 -6.65
C PHE A 62 -19.35 -0.33 -7.82
N LEU A 63 -19.75 0.94 -7.73
CA LEU A 63 -19.44 1.92 -8.76
C LEU A 63 -17.93 2.05 -8.95
N LEU A 64 -17.12 1.87 -7.89
CA LEU A 64 -15.67 1.83 -8.00
C LEU A 64 -15.20 0.70 -8.91
N VAL A 65 -15.74 -0.50 -8.74
CA VAL A 65 -15.37 -1.69 -9.53
C VAL A 65 -15.74 -1.47 -11.00
N GLN A 66 -16.95 -0.98 -11.26
CA GLN A 66 -17.44 -0.72 -12.62
C GLN A 66 -16.62 0.37 -13.32
N ARG A 67 -16.45 1.54 -12.68
CA ARG A 67 -15.68 2.66 -13.26
C ARG A 67 -14.20 2.35 -13.40
N PHE A 68 -13.64 1.54 -12.50
CA PHE A 68 -12.26 1.08 -12.62
C PHE A 68 -12.09 0.14 -13.82
N GLY A 69 -13.01 -0.81 -14.02
CA GLY A 69 -13.00 -1.68 -15.21
C GLY A 69 -13.21 -0.92 -16.52
N GLU A 70 -14.09 0.08 -16.55
CA GLU A 70 -14.22 0.99 -17.69
C GLU A 70 -12.92 1.77 -17.96
N LEU A 71 -12.27 2.28 -16.92
CA LEU A 71 -11.00 3.00 -17.03
C LEU A 71 -9.91 2.07 -17.57
N MET A 72 -9.80 0.83 -17.06
CA MET A 72 -8.83 -0.16 -17.53
C MET A 72 -9.03 -0.47 -19.02
N ARG A 73 -10.26 -0.74 -19.44
CA ARG A 73 -10.59 -0.98 -20.86
C ARG A 73 -10.26 0.22 -21.74
N LYS A 74 -10.50 1.45 -21.28
CA LYS A 74 -10.13 2.68 -22.02
C LYS A 74 -8.61 2.86 -22.13
N LEU A 75 -7.86 2.57 -21.06
CA LEU A 75 -6.40 2.70 -21.01
C LEU A 75 -5.71 1.69 -21.93
N TRP A 76 -6.21 0.46 -21.97
CA TRP A 76 -5.64 -0.65 -22.72
C TRP A 76 -6.32 -0.88 -24.08
N ASN A 77 -7.18 0.04 -24.55
CA ASN A 77 -7.77 -0.05 -25.88
C ASN A 77 -6.73 0.35 -26.96
N PRO A 78 -6.27 -0.59 -27.81
CA PRO A 78 -5.27 -0.30 -28.84
C PRO A 78 -5.81 0.63 -29.94
N ARG A 79 -7.13 0.68 -30.13
CA ARG A 79 -7.82 1.45 -31.19
C ARG A 79 -8.41 2.77 -30.68
N ASN A 80 -7.84 3.35 -29.61
CA ASN A 80 -8.37 4.61 -29.08
C ASN A 80 -8.01 5.80 -29.99
N PHE A 81 -9.00 6.65 -30.28
CA PHE A 81 -8.87 7.82 -31.15
C PHE A 81 -7.96 8.92 -30.57
N LYS A 82 -7.83 8.99 -29.24
CA LYS A 82 -6.96 9.96 -28.55
C LYS A 82 -5.83 9.25 -27.81
N ALA A 83 -4.66 9.89 -27.76
CA ALA A 83 -3.49 9.38 -27.03
C ALA A 83 -3.63 9.47 -25.51
N HIS A 84 -4.66 10.15 -25.00
CA HIS A 84 -4.92 10.31 -23.57
C HIS A 84 -6.32 9.80 -23.19
N VAL A 85 -6.44 9.28 -21.97
CA VAL A 85 -7.71 8.88 -21.36
C VAL A 85 -8.01 9.80 -20.19
N SER A 86 -9.24 10.33 -20.12
CA SER A 86 -9.70 11.10 -18.98
C SER A 86 -10.25 10.17 -17.88
N PRO A 87 -9.75 10.26 -16.63
CA PRO A 87 -10.19 9.43 -15.52
C PRO A 87 -11.36 10.06 -14.75
N HIS A 88 -12.03 11.08 -15.30
CA HIS A 88 -12.98 11.90 -14.57
C HIS A 88 -14.13 11.08 -13.94
N GLU A 89 -14.72 10.15 -14.69
CA GLU A 89 -15.77 9.25 -14.18
C GLU A 89 -15.29 8.39 -12.98
N MET A 90 -14.06 7.89 -13.07
CA MET A 90 -13.45 7.12 -11.99
C MET A 90 -13.23 7.98 -10.75
N LEU A 91 -12.76 9.21 -10.95
CA LEU A 91 -12.54 10.14 -9.86
C LEU A 91 -13.84 10.60 -9.21
N GLN A 92 -14.91 10.78 -9.97
CA GLN A 92 -16.23 11.07 -9.41
C GLN A 92 -16.73 9.91 -8.54
N ALA A 93 -16.57 8.65 -9.00
CA ALA A 93 -16.90 7.48 -8.20
C ALA A 93 -16.08 7.42 -6.91
N VAL A 94 -14.79 7.76 -6.98
CA VAL A 94 -13.91 7.90 -5.80
C VAL A 94 -14.44 8.94 -4.82
N VAL A 95 -14.76 10.15 -5.28
CA VAL A 95 -15.29 11.23 -4.42
C VAL A 95 -16.57 10.77 -3.72
N LEU A 96 -17.47 10.13 -4.45
CA LEU A 96 -18.74 9.64 -3.92
C LEU A 96 -18.53 8.55 -2.86
N CYS A 97 -17.76 7.51 -3.20
CA CYS A 97 -17.56 6.34 -2.34
C CYS A 97 -16.69 6.66 -1.12
N SER A 98 -15.76 7.61 -1.24
CA SER A 98 -14.93 8.09 -0.14
C SER A 98 -15.60 9.15 0.72
N LYS A 99 -16.86 9.50 0.46
CA LYS A 99 -17.59 10.56 1.18
C LYS A 99 -16.81 11.90 1.19
N LYS A 100 -16.24 12.26 0.04
CA LYS A 100 -15.42 13.47 -0.18
C LYS A 100 -14.09 13.51 0.58
N THR A 101 -13.59 12.39 1.09
CA THR A 101 -12.21 12.31 1.63
C THR A 101 -11.18 12.55 0.52
N PHE A 102 -11.36 11.92 -0.64
CA PHE A 102 -10.47 12.10 -1.80
C PHE A 102 -11.14 12.98 -2.85
N GLN A 103 -10.86 14.28 -2.81
CA GLN A 103 -11.44 15.27 -3.73
C GLN A 103 -10.58 15.45 -4.99
N ILE A 104 -11.20 15.84 -6.09
CA ILE A 104 -10.51 16.11 -7.37
C ILE A 104 -9.71 17.42 -7.30
N THR A 105 -10.24 18.41 -6.57
CA THR A 105 -9.70 19.77 -6.49
C THR A 105 -8.63 19.94 -5.43
N LYS A 106 -8.51 18.99 -4.49
CA LYS A 106 -7.58 19.09 -3.35
C LYS A 106 -6.55 17.98 -3.41
N GLN A 107 -5.28 18.37 -3.23
CA GLN A 107 -4.21 17.39 -3.11
C GLN A 107 -4.25 16.69 -1.72
N GLY A 108 -4.68 15.42 -1.61
CA GLY A 108 -4.37 14.47 -0.52
C GLY A 108 -3.19 13.50 -0.78
N ASP A 109 -2.96 12.59 0.17
CA ASP A 109 -1.90 11.60 0.09
C ASP A 109 -2.26 10.44 -0.85
N GLY A 110 -1.33 10.06 -1.73
CA GLY A 110 -1.52 8.93 -2.62
C GLY A 110 -1.47 7.55 -1.94
N VAL A 111 -0.85 7.44 -0.77
CA VAL A 111 -0.80 6.23 0.06
C VAL A 111 -2.13 6.02 0.75
N ASP A 112 -2.63 7.06 1.43
CA ASP A 112 -3.96 7.03 2.03
C ASP A 112 -5.01 6.65 0.99
N PHE A 113 -4.90 7.26 -0.20
CA PHE A 113 -5.75 6.92 -1.33
C PHE A 113 -5.61 5.46 -1.74
N LEU A 114 -4.38 4.95 -1.93
CA LEU A 114 -4.16 3.57 -2.38
C LEU A 114 -4.66 2.56 -1.34
N SER A 115 -4.35 2.79 -0.07
CA SER A 115 -4.78 1.97 1.06
C SER A 115 -6.31 1.90 1.12
N TRP A 116 -6.97 3.06 1.08
CA TRP A 116 -8.43 3.11 1.00
C TRP A 116 -8.95 2.41 -0.26
N PHE A 117 -8.34 2.65 -1.42
CA PHE A 117 -8.82 2.17 -2.70
C PHE A 117 -8.74 0.65 -2.83
N LEU A 118 -7.63 0.02 -2.42
CA LEU A 118 -7.47 -1.43 -2.41
C LEU A 118 -8.47 -2.08 -1.44
N ASN A 119 -8.64 -1.51 -0.24
CA ASN A 119 -9.60 -2.01 0.75
C ASN A 119 -11.06 -1.84 0.28
N ALA A 120 -11.38 -0.73 -0.38
CA ALA A 120 -12.68 -0.47 -0.96
C ALA A 120 -12.98 -1.43 -2.12
N LEU A 121 -12.01 -1.66 -3.02
CA LEU A 121 -12.14 -2.65 -4.09
C LEU A 121 -12.32 -4.07 -3.55
N HIS A 122 -11.52 -4.48 -2.56
CA HIS A 122 -11.66 -5.78 -1.91
C HIS A 122 -13.08 -5.95 -1.33
N SER A 123 -13.56 -4.94 -0.61
CA SER A 123 -14.91 -4.94 -0.02
C SER A 123 -15.99 -4.99 -1.10
N ALA A 124 -15.85 -4.20 -2.17
CA ALA A 124 -16.78 -4.13 -3.30
C ALA A 124 -16.74 -5.37 -4.22
N LEU A 125 -15.71 -6.21 -4.15
CA LEU A 125 -15.67 -7.50 -4.84
C LEU A 125 -16.23 -8.65 -3.99
N GLY A 126 -16.77 -8.34 -2.81
CA GLY A 126 -17.40 -9.31 -1.91
C GLY A 126 -16.44 -9.92 -0.88
N GLY A 127 -15.31 -9.26 -0.61
CA GLY A 127 -14.35 -9.62 0.44
C GLY A 127 -14.88 -9.51 1.87
N THR A 128 -16.05 -8.88 2.08
CA THR A 128 -16.67 -8.71 3.40
C THR A 128 -17.24 -10.01 4.00
N LYS A 129 -17.42 -11.06 3.18
CA LYS A 129 -17.74 -12.40 3.69
C LYS A 129 -16.42 -13.06 4.12
N LYS A 130 -16.21 -13.22 5.44
CA LYS A 130 -15.01 -13.83 6.03
C LYS A 130 -14.56 -15.02 5.18
N LYS A 131 -13.33 -14.94 4.63
CA LYS A 131 -12.61 -15.94 3.81
C LYS A 131 -12.82 -15.90 2.29
N LYS A 132 -13.58 -14.97 1.70
CA LYS A 132 -13.61 -14.88 0.23
C LYS A 132 -12.40 -14.12 -0.29
N LYS A 133 -11.46 -14.84 -0.91
CA LYS A 133 -10.37 -14.26 -1.68
C LYS A 133 -10.93 -13.48 -2.88
N THR A 134 -10.35 -12.33 -3.15
CA THR A 134 -10.64 -11.45 -4.28
C THR A 134 -9.37 -11.25 -5.08
N ILE A 135 -9.47 -10.78 -6.33
CA ILE A 135 -8.27 -10.44 -7.11
C ILE A 135 -7.33 -9.48 -6.37
N VAL A 136 -7.85 -8.57 -5.53
CA VAL A 136 -7.01 -7.64 -4.76
C VAL A 136 -6.16 -8.38 -3.75
N THR A 137 -6.76 -9.30 -2.98
CA THR A 137 -6.02 -10.10 -2.00
C THR A 137 -5.08 -11.08 -2.70
N ASP A 138 -5.50 -11.68 -3.81
CA ASP A 138 -4.65 -12.64 -4.55
C ASP A 138 -3.40 -11.97 -5.15
N VAL A 139 -3.48 -10.68 -5.46
CA VAL A 139 -2.41 -9.94 -6.15
C VAL A 139 -1.52 -9.14 -5.22
N PHE A 140 -2.06 -8.61 -4.11
CA PHE A 140 -1.36 -7.67 -3.23
C PHE A 140 -1.20 -8.15 -1.79
N GLN A 141 -2.01 -9.10 -1.32
CA GLN A 141 -1.97 -9.50 0.08
C GLN A 141 -0.77 -10.40 0.36
N GLY A 142 0.13 -9.94 1.22
CA GLY A 142 1.16 -10.76 1.85
C GLY A 142 0.82 -11.06 3.31
N SER A 143 1.61 -11.93 3.94
CA SER A 143 1.59 -12.18 5.38
C SER A 143 2.96 -11.92 6.00
N MET A 144 2.94 -11.38 7.22
CA MET A 144 4.12 -11.15 8.03
C MET A 144 3.87 -11.62 9.47
N ARG A 145 4.93 -12.06 10.13
CA ARG A 145 4.97 -12.25 11.58
C ARG A 145 5.57 -11.01 12.21
N ILE A 146 4.87 -10.49 13.20
CA ILE A 146 5.32 -9.37 14.01
C ILE A 146 5.69 -9.96 15.36
N PHE A 147 6.97 -9.89 15.70
CA PHE A 147 7.48 -10.24 17.01
C PHE A 147 7.57 -8.95 17.82
N THR A 148 6.83 -8.87 18.92
CA THR A 148 6.81 -7.68 19.79
C THR A 148 7.28 -8.06 21.18
N LYS A 149 8.23 -7.28 21.70
CA LYS A 149 8.77 -7.42 23.04
C LYS A 149 8.64 -6.08 23.77
N LYS A 150 7.92 -6.07 24.90
CA LYS A 150 7.85 -4.88 25.75
C LYS A 150 9.19 -4.66 26.43
N LEU A 151 9.60 -3.40 26.53
CA LEU A 151 10.78 -3.02 27.28
C LEU A 151 10.39 -2.49 28.68
N PRO A 152 11.11 -2.89 29.73
CA PRO A 152 11.00 -2.25 31.04
C PRO A 152 11.27 -0.75 30.95
N HIS A 153 10.66 0.03 31.85
CA HIS A 153 10.85 1.48 31.87
C HIS A 153 12.34 1.83 32.08
N PRO A 154 12.92 2.77 31.31
CA PRO A 154 14.35 3.08 31.36
C PRO A 154 14.82 3.57 32.74
N ASP A 155 13.93 4.19 33.52
CA ASP A 155 14.26 4.75 34.85
C ASP A 155 14.27 3.72 35.99
N LEU A 156 13.88 2.46 35.73
CA LEU A 156 13.90 1.41 36.77
C LEU A 156 15.33 0.95 37.10
N PRO A 157 15.62 0.58 38.36
CA PRO A 157 16.89 0.00 38.76
C PRO A 157 17.13 -1.37 38.08
N ALA A 158 18.41 -1.75 37.93
CA ALA A 158 18.81 -2.92 37.16
C ALA A 158 18.22 -4.24 37.69
N GLU A 159 18.16 -4.41 39.01
CA GLU A 159 17.55 -5.60 39.64
C GLU A 159 16.05 -5.74 39.31
N GLU A 160 15.30 -4.64 39.37
CA GLU A 160 13.86 -4.67 39.03
C GLU A 160 13.65 -4.92 37.54
N LYS A 161 14.53 -4.41 36.68
CA LYS A 161 14.49 -4.72 35.23
C LYS A 161 14.69 -6.19 34.95
N GLU A 162 15.66 -6.83 35.60
CA GLU A 162 15.92 -8.26 35.45
C GLU A 162 14.74 -9.12 35.93
N GLN A 163 14.12 -8.73 37.06
CA GLN A 163 12.91 -9.41 37.54
C GLN A 163 11.74 -9.27 36.57
N LEU A 164 11.53 -8.09 35.98
CA LEU A 164 10.45 -7.87 35.02
C LEU A 164 10.66 -8.65 33.72
N LEU A 165 11.91 -8.89 33.29
CA LEU A 165 12.20 -9.70 32.10
C LEU A 165 11.79 -11.17 32.25
N HIS A 166 11.61 -11.67 33.48
CA HIS A 166 11.08 -13.01 33.72
C HIS A 166 9.56 -13.10 33.68
N ASN A 167 8.84 -11.97 33.72
CA ASN A 167 7.40 -11.98 33.55
C ASN A 167 7.02 -12.24 32.09
N ASP A 168 5.97 -13.04 31.89
CA ASP A 168 5.43 -13.36 30.56
C ASP A 168 5.02 -12.11 29.76
N GLU A 169 4.71 -10.99 30.44
CA GLU A 169 4.38 -9.72 29.78
C GLU A 169 5.55 -9.11 29.01
N TYR A 170 6.79 -9.36 29.43
CA TYR A 170 8.02 -8.85 28.79
C TYR A 170 8.68 -9.89 27.89
N GLN A 171 8.08 -11.07 27.75
CA GLN A 171 8.49 -12.05 26.76
C GLN A 171 8.04 -11.64 25.36
N GLU A 172 8.72 -12.20 24.37
CA GLU A 172 8.41 -11.97 22.96
C GLU A 172 7.06 -12.61 22.62
N THR A 173 6.19 -11.82 21.99
CA THR A 173 4.89 -12.28 21.49
C THR A 173 4.91 -12.26 19.96
N MET A 174 4.39 -13.32 19.34
CA MET A 174 4.31 -13.44 17.88
C MET A 174 2.85 -13.30 17.43
N VAL A 175 2.62 -12.36 16.52
CA VAL A 175 1.31 -12.12 15.90
C VAL A 175 1.46 -12.20 14.38
N GLU A 176 0.65 -13.04 13.75
CA GLU A 176 0.55 -13.08 12.28
C GLU A 176 -0.40 -11.97 11.81
N SER A 177 0.04 -11.19 10.83
CA SER A 177 -0.72 -10.09 10.24
C SER A 177 -0.61 -10.10 8.73
N THR A 178 -1.67 -9.68 8.04
CA THR A 178 -1.66 -9.53 6.58
C THR A 178 -1.49 -8.07 6.19
N PHE A 179 -0.79 -7.82 5.09
CA PHE A 179 -0.56 -6.48 4.56
C PHE A 179 -0.88 -6.40 3.07
N MET A 180 -1.23 -5.21 2.58
CA MET A 180 -1.43 -4.94 1.15
C MET A 180 -0.23 -4.22 0.51
N TYR A 181 0.58 -3.56 1.33
CA TYR A 181 1.79 -2.85 0.95
C TYR A 181 2.75 -2.79 2.12
N LEU A 182 4.03 -2.57 1.84
CA LEU A 182 5.06 -2.37 2.87
C LEU A 182 5.42 -0.90 2.99
N THR A 183 5.51 -0.44 4.23
CA THR A 183 5.98 0.88 4.59
C THR A 183 7.48 0.82 4.91
N LEU A 184 8.28 1.45 4.06
CA LEU A 184 9.71 1.62 4.25
C LEU A 184 9.96 2.98 4.86
N ASP A 185 10.59 2.98 6.03
CA ASP A 185 10.98 4.20 6.69
C ASP A 185 12.32 4.66 6.10
N LEU A 186 12.39 5.89 5.60
CA LEU A 186 13.68 6.49 5.25
C LEU A 186 14.41 6.92 6.52
N PRO A 187 15.75 6.84 6.54
CA PRO A 187 16.52 7.51 7.57
C PRO A 187 16.31 9.01 7.47
N THR A 188 16.33 9.69 8.61
CA THR A 188 16.20 11.15 8.68
C THR A 188 17.23 11.81 7.77
N ALA A 189 16.81 12.83 7.02
CA ALA A 189 17.71 13.59 6.17
C ALA A 189 18.89 14.12 7.03
N PRO A 190 20.14 14.03 6.53
CA PRO A 190 21.29 14.57 7.25
C PRO A 190 21.06 16.04 7.60
N LEU A 191 21.25 16.40 8.87
CA LEU A 191 21.05 17.76 9.38
C LEU A 191 22.08 18.75 8.82
N TYR A 192 23.24 18.26 8.39
CA TYR A 192 24.36 19.07 7.94
C TYR A 192 24.50 19.03 6.42
N LYS A 193 24.75 20.20 5.84
CA LYS A 193 25.20 20.33 4.45
C LYS A 193 26.66 19.89 4.34
N ASP A 194 27.08 19.54 3.13
CA ASP A 194 28.50 19.28 2.84
C ASP A 194 29.39 20.49 3.21
N GLU A 195 30.71 20.30 3.28
CA GLU A 195 31.72 21.36 3.45
C GLU A 195 31.59 22.49 2.40
N LYS A 196 30.86 22.24 1.30
CA LYS A 196 30.59 23.17 0.19
C LYS A 196 29.18 23.78 0.19
N GLU A 197 28.42 23.63 1.27
CA GLU A 197 27.01 24.06 1.40
C GLU A 197 26.05 23.54 0.31
N GLN A 198 26.42 22.47 -0.40
CA GLN A 198 25.53 21.86 -1.38
C GLN A 198 24.49 20.98 -0.68
N LEU A 199 23.25 21.01 -1.18
CA LEU A 199 22.20 20.08 -0.80
C LEU A 199 22.60 18.67 -1.24
N ILE A 200 23.20 17.88 -0.35
CA ILE A 200 23.44 16.46 -0.59
C ILE A 200 22.07 15.78 -0.55
N ILE A 201 21.62 15.22 -1.68
CA ILE A 201 20.46 14.34 -1.71
C ILE A 201 20.90 12.99 -1.11
N PRO A 202 20.42 12.59 0.08
CA PRO A 202 20.83 11.34 0.70
C PRO A 202 20.33 10.17 -0.14
N GLN A 203 21.24 9.25 -0.48
CA GLN A 203 20.90 8.02 -1.18
C GLN A 203 20.98 6.85 -0.20
N VAL A 204 19.93 6.03 -0.18
CA VAL A 204 19.85 4.86 0.69
C VAL A 204 19.50 3.66 -0.18
N PRO A 205 20.33 2.61 -0.19
CA PRO A 205 20.02 1.39 -0.92
C PRO A 205 18.72 0.76 -0.42
N LEU A 206 17.91 0.24 -1.34
CA LEU A 206 16.61 -0.39 -1.03
C LEU A 206 16.75 -1.57 -0.04
N PHE A 207 17.83 -2.34 -0.13
CA PHE A 207 18.06 -3.48 0.77
C PHE A 207 18.24 -3.05 2.24
N ASN A 208 18.78 -1.85 2.50
CA ASN A 208 18.95 -1.34 3.87
C ASN A 208 17.60 -1.06 4.53
N ILE A 209 16.67 -0.47 3.79
CA ILE A 209 15.33 -0.16 4.30
C ILE A 209 14.42 -1.40 4.34
N LEU A 210 14.67 -2.39 3.48
CA LEU A 210 14.02 -3.71 3.54
C LEU A 210 14.52 -4.56 4.71
N ALA A 211 15.68 -4.26 5.30
CA ALA A 211 16.20 -4.97 6.47
C ALA A 211 15.22 -4.94 7.65
N LYS A 212 14.33 -3.94 7.73
CA LYS A 212 13.20 -3.90 8.69
C LYS A 212 12.37 -5.18 8.72
N PHE A 213 12.31 -5.92 7.61
CA PHE A 213 11.44 -7.09 7.43
C PHE A 213 12.17 -8.44 7.45
N ASN A 214 13.42 -8.48 7.93
CA ASN A 214 14.24 -9.70 7.99
C ASN A 214 14.02 -10.56 9.25
N GLY A 215 13.22 -10.10 10.22
CA GLY A 215 13.01 -10.74 11.53
C GLY A 215 14.16 -10.57 12.53
N ILE A 216 15.20 -9.81 12.17
CA ILE A 216 16.40 -9.56 12.98
C ILE A 216 16.44 -8.09 13.42
N THR A 217 16.08 -7.16 12.54
CA THR A 217 16.10 -5.73 12.84
C THR A 217 14.94 -5.36 13.74
N GLU A 218 15.26 -4.97 14.96
CA GLU A 218 14.30 -4.44 15.93
C GLU A 218 14.03 -2.96 15.65
N LYS A 219 12.74 -2.60 15.60
CA LYS A 219 12.28 -1.22 15.51
C LYS A 219 11.64 -0.85 16.84
N VAL A 220 12.19 0.16 17.49
CA VAL A 220 11.59 0.73 18.70
C VAL A 220 10.25 1.38 18.33
N SER A 221 9.21 0.94 19.02
CA SER A 221 7.86 1.45 18.93
C SER A 221 7.41 1.93 20.30
N HIS A 222 6.65 3.02 20.35
CA HIS A 222 6.09 3.51 21.61
C HIS A 222 4.63 3.08 21.67
N LEU A 223 4.35 2.03 22.46
CA LEU A 223 2.99 1.56 22.68
C LEU A 223 2.48 2.13 24.01
N HIS A 224 1.50 3.05 23.95
CA HIS A 224 0.80 3.58 25.13
C HIS A 224 1.77 3.99 26.26
N SER A 225 2.78 4.79 25.92
CA SER A 225 3.81 5.30 26.85
C SER A 225 4.86 4.29 27.33
N CYS A 226 4.83 3.04 26.87
CA CYS A 226 5.88 2.06 27.11
C CYS A 226 6.70 1.84 25.82
N PRO A 227 8.04 1.88 25.88
CA PRO A 227 8.87 1.46 24.76
C PRO A 227 8.73 -0.05 24.54
N ALA A 228 8.67 -0.47 23.28
CA ALA A 228 8.60 -1.86 22.87
C ALA A 228 9.40 -2.06 21.59
N ASP A 229 10.18 -3.13 21.52
CA ASP A 229 10.88 -3.52 20.30
C ASP A 229 9.98 -4.41 19.47
N ALA A 230 9.88 -4.10 18.18
CA ALA A 230 9.15 -4.89 17.22
C ALA A 230 10.08 -5.32 16.07
N SER A 231 10.17 -6.62 15.81
CA SER A 231 10.81 -7.15 14.61
C SER A 231 9.74 -7.72 13.67
N PHE A 232 9.95 -7.56 12.37
CA PHE A 232 9.00 -7.97 11.34
C PHE A 232 9.66 -9.03 10.48
N SER A 233 8.99 -10.16 10.28
CA SER A 233 9.46 -11.25 9.41
C SER A 233 8.43 -11.51 8.32
N LEU A 234 8.87 -11.47 7.06
CA LEU A 234 8.00 -11.78 5.92
C LEU A 234 7.84 -13.29 5.77
N ASP A 235 6.59 -13.75 5.87
CA ASP A 235 6.24 -15.16 5.72
C ASP A 235 5.91 -15.51 4.26
N PHE A 236 5.10 -14.67 3.61
CA PHE A 236 4.67 -14.88 2.24
C PHE A 236 4.75 -13.59 1.43
N PHE A 237 5.46 -13.66 0.31
CA PHE A 237 5.52 -12.57 -0.66
C PHE A 237 4.28 -12.60 -1.54
N SER A 238 3.60 -11.45 -1.58
CA SER A 238 2.68 -11.14 -2.66
C SER A 238 3.44 -11.14 -4.00
N PHE A 239 2.80 -11.60 -5.08
CA PHE A 239 3.37 -11.58 -6.44
C PHE A 239 3.71 -10.15 -6.91
N PHE A 240 2.97 -9.16 -6.41
CA PHE A 240 3.26 -7.75 -6.62
C PHE A 240 3.32 -7.06 -5.26
N LEU A 241 4.49 -6.49 -4.95
CA LEU A 241 4.76 -5.80 -3.71
C LEU A 241 4.71 -4.29 -3.97
N TYR A 242 3.72 -3.61 -3.40
CA TYR A 242 3.72 -2.16 -3.38
C TYR A 242 4.60 -1.67 -2.22
N VAL A 243 5.54 -0.78 -2.56
CA VAL A 243 6.48 -0.21 -1.62
C VAL A 243 6.21 1.28 -1.47
N GLU A 244 5.88 1.67 -0.25
CA GLU A 244 5.84 3.06 0.16
C GLU A 244 7.15 3.44 0.83
N VAL A 245 7.65 4.62 0.48
CA VAL A 245 8.82 5.22 1.10
C VAL A 245 8.35 6.44 1.89
N ALA A 246 8.24 6.28 3.21
CA ALA A 246 7.84 7.34 4.14
C ALA A 246 9.04 8.25 4.44
N THR A 247 8.84 9.57 4.29
CA THR A 247 9.81 10.63 4.61
C THR A 247 9.51 11.28 5.94
#